data_AF-A0AAE0S5C7-F1
#
_entry.id   AF-A0AAE0S5C7-F1
#
_cell.length_a   1.000
_cell.length_b   1.000
_cell.length_c   1.000
_cell.angle_alpha   90.00
_cell.angle_beta   90.00
_cell.angle_gamma   90.00
#
_symmetry.space_group_name_H-M   'P 1'
#
loop_
_entity.id
_entity.type
_entity.pdbx_description
1 polymer ?
#
loop_
_entity_poly.entity_id
_entity_poly.type
_entity_poly.pdbx_seq_one_letter_code
_entity_poly.pdbx_strand_id
1 'polypeptide(L)'
;MMATIVLTRHIAIGCICISSVLLYVLSLPVKNPIKSHHSATSSERSCQFPTTRQLNRLDERFKNSRLFRREIHESFSLLNTSIMNPIRQLSNVPAEFIKKMEIGIDSNRECPSLSEYSSGQPIKICPHYFVIEYDEFRVPVTLAQARCRCEGCLGISGRVCQPIYYNTRVLRVVDCNRKGFYEYNEVWEPIAVGCSCEQMYNKKHPVMPSR
;
A
#
# COMPACT_ATOMS: atom_id res chain seq x y z
N MET A 1 51.46 74.67 4.03
CA MET A 1 52.15 75.36 2.92
C MET A 1 52.08 74.45 1.70
N MET A 2 51.59 74.98 0.56
CA MET A 2 51.99 74.71 -0.85
C MET A 2 52.27 73.24 -1.26
N ALA A 3 51.86 72.69 -2.40
CA ALA A 3 51.11 73.14 -3.56
C ALA A 3 50.88 71.88 -4.44
N THR A 4 50.05 72.06 -5.44
CA THR A 4 49.48 71.16 -6.45
C THR A 4 50.44 70.58 -7.52
N ILE A 5 49.84 69.76 -8.39
CA ILE A 5 49.96 69.62 -9.87
C ILE A 5 50.67 68.35 -10.42
N VAL A 6 49.93 67.57 -11.24
CA VAL A 6 50.18 67.25 -12.68
C VAL A 6 49.71 65.83 -13.05
N LEU A 7 48.70 65.76 -13.93
CA LEU A 7 48.32 64.60 -14.77
C LEU A 7 49.39 64.32 -15.84
N THR A 8 49.57 63.07 -16.28
CA THR A 8 49.15 62.61 -17.64
C THR A 8 49.55 61.15 -17.97
N ARG A 9 48.55 60.40 -18.44
CA ARG A 9 48.48 59.45 -19.58
C ARG A 9 49.64 58.48 -19.87
N HIS A 10 49.32 57.18 -19.83
CA HIS A 10 49.63 56.28 -20.94
C HIS A 10 48.36 55.56 -21.43
N ILE A 11 48.19 55.64 -22.74
CA ILE A 11 47.16 55.00 -23.57
C ILE A 11 47.76 53.70 -24.08
N ALA A 12 47.03 52.58 -23.95
CA ALA A 12 47.20 51.42 -24.82
C ALA A 12 45.83 50.95 -25.28
N ILE A 13 45.69 50.94 -26.60
CA ILE A 13 44.50 50.65 -27.40
C ILE A 13 44.64 49.23 -27.95
N GLY A 14 43.51 48.52 -28.05
CA GLY A 14 43.34 47.30 -28.87
C GLY A 14 42.86 46.11 -28.04
N CYS A 15 41.75 45.42 -28.30
CA CYS A 15 40.92 45.33 -29.50
C CYS A 15 39.46 45.04 -29.14
N ILE A 16 38.60 45.42 -30.09
CA ILE A 16 37.13 45.37 -30.10
C ILE A 16 36.65 43.99 -30.62
N CYS A 17 35.35 43.75 -30.46
CA CYS A 17 34.45 42.81 -31.16
C CYS A 17 34.00 41.62 -30.29
N ILE A 18 32.84 41.73 -29.62
CA ILE A 18 31.47 41.51 -30.15
C ILE A 18 31.25 40.05 -30.56
N SER A 19 30.53 39.30 -29.73
CA SER A 19 29.50 38.37 -30.20
C SER A 19 28.67 37.87 -29.01
N SER A 20 27.51 38.50 -28.86
CA SER A 20 26.21 37.87 -28.60
C SER A 20 26.23 36.35 -28.41
N VAL A 21 26.08 35.90 -27.17
CA VAL A 21 25.43 34.62 -26.89
C VAL A 21 24.26 34.90 -25.96
N LEU A 22 23.16 35.29 -26.61
CA LEU A 22 21.81 35.03 -26.14
C LEU A 22 21.69 33.51 -25.97
N LEU A 23 21.75 33.01 -24.75
CA LEU A 23 21.22 31.69 -24.41
C LEU A 23 20.15 31.88 -23.34
N TYR A 24 18.94 32.10 -23.86
CA TYR A 24 17.69 31.51 -23.39
C TYR A 24 17.87 30.59 -22.18
N VAL A 25 17.74 31.13 -20.97
CA VAL A 25 17.17 30.35 -19.88
C VAL A 25 15.68 30.65 -19.92
N LEU A 26 14.99 29.82 -20.70
CA LEU A 26 13.55 29.71 -20.67
C LEU A 26 13.11 29.55 -19.22
N SER A 27 12.30 30.50 -18.79
CA SER A 27 11.39 30.42 -17.67
C SER A 27 10.70 29.05 -17.71
N LEU A 28 11.19 28.11 -16.90
CA LEU A 28 10.43 26.90 -16.62
C LEU A 28 9.15 27.36 -15.93
N PRO A 29 7.96 27.03 -16.46
CA PRO A 29 6.75 27.23 -15.71
C PRO A 29 6.88 26.35 -14.47
N VAL A 30 6.95 26.99 -13.31
CA VAL A 30 6.62 26.36 -12.04
C VAL A 30 5.28 25.69 -12.28
N LYS A 31 5.28 24.36 -12.39
CA LYS A 31 4.05 23.57 -12.43
C LYS A 31 3.31 23.95 -11.16
N ASN A 32 2.26 24.74 -11.36
CA ASN A 32 1.31 25.11 -10.35
C ASN A 32 1.01 23.86 -9.51
N PRO A 33 0.92 23.97 -8.18
CA PRO A 33 0.22 22.95 -7.42
C PRO A 33 -1.14 22.79 -8.11
N ILE A 34 -1.44 21.56 -8.55
CA ILE A 34 -2.76 21.19 -9.02
C ILE A 34 -3.68 21.61 -7.88
N LYS A 35 -4.35 22.75 -8.06
CA LYS A 35 -5.47 23.15 -7.22
C LYS A 35 -6.41 21.96 -7.34
N SER A 36 -6.52 21.17 -6.26
CA SER A 36 -7.67 20.32 -6.10
C SER A 36 -8.85 21.27 -6.18
N HIS A 37 -9.57 21.19 -7.28
CA HIS A 37 -10.90 21.77 -7.37
C HIS A 37 -11.79 20.93 -6.47
N HIS A 38 -11.63 21.07 -5.15
CA HIS A 38 -12.74 20.92 -4.23
C HIS A 38 -13.59 22.18 -4.34
N SER A 39 -14.23 22.32 -5.51
CA SER A 39 -15.42 23.13 -5.62
C SER A 39 -16.54 22.34 -4.96
N ALA A 40 -16.65 22.52 -3.65
CA ALA A 40 -17.87 22.25 -2.93
C ALA A 40 -18.97 23.13 -3.54
N THR A 41 -19.90 22.51 -4.27
CA THR A 41 -21.33 22.88 -4.33
C THR A 41 -22.10 21.92 -5.22
N SER A 42 -23.24 21.46 -4.68
CA SER A 42 -24.42 20.86 -5.34
C SER A 42 -24.50 19.34 -5.44
N SER A 43 -25.50 18.81 -4.73
CA SER A 43 -26.01 17.44 -4.76
C SER A 43 -25.11 16.41 -4.08
N GLU A 44 -25.52 16.03 -2.87
CA GLU A 44 -25.25 14.75 -2.23
C GLU A 44 -25.74 13.64 -3.18
N ARG A 45 -24.97 13.35 -4.23
CA ARG A 45 -25.25 12.24 -5.13
C ARG A 45 -24.90 10.99 -4.35
N SER A 46 -25.91 10.40 -3.73
CA SER A 46 -25.81 9.08 -3.09
C SER A 46 -25.26 8.10 -4.12
N CYS A 47 -24.01 7.69 -3.96
CA CYS A 47 -23.42 6.70 -4.83
C CYS A 47 -24.09 5.35 -4.61
N GLN A 48 -24.42 4.66 -5.68
CA GLN A 48 -25.13 3.39 -5.63
C GLN A 48 -24.20 2.23 -5.94
N PHE A 49 -24.39 1.14 -5.20
CA PHE A 49 -23.79 -0.14 -5.57
C PHE A 49 -24.34 -0.59 -6.92
N PRO A 50 -23.49 -1.17 -7.80
CA PRO A 50 -24.00 -1.82 -9.00
C PRO A 50 -24.98 -2.93 -8.60
N THR A 51 -25.97 -3.18 -9.45
CA THR A 51 -26.93 -4.29 -9.25
C THR A 51 -26.20 -5.62 -9.07
N THR A 52 -26.81 -6.60 -8.40
CA THR A 52 -26.22 -7.96 -8.24
C THR A 52 -25.77 -8.55 -9.57
N ARG A 53 -26.54 -8.34 -10.65
CA ARG A 53 -26.17 -8.80 -12.00
C ARG A 53 -24.92 -8.11 -12.54
N GLN A 54 -24.74 -6.81 -12.28
CA GLN A 54 -23.54 -6.08 -12.66
C GLN A 54 -22.33 -6.49 -11.81
N LEU A 55 -22.51 -6.66 -10.50
CA LEU A 55 -21.47 -7.18 -9.60
C LEU A 55 -21.02 -8.59 -10.00
N ASN A 56 -21.95 -9.51 -10.25
CA ASN A 56 -21.61 -10.86 -10.71
C ASN A 56 -20.87 -10.84 -12.04
N ARG A 57 -21.22 -9.93 -12.98
CA ARG A 57 -20.46 -9.76 -14.23
C ARG A 57 -19.07 -9.15 -14.02
N LEU A 58 -18.88 -8.34 -12.98
CA LEU A 58 -17.57 -7.81 -12.61
C LEU A 58 -16.72 -8.92 -11.96
N ASP A 59 -17.28 -9.66 -11.02
CA ASP A 59 -16.65 -10.80 -10.36
C ASP A 59 -16.28 -11.91 -11.36
N GLU A 60 -17.19 -12.29 -12.25
CA GLU A 60 -16.89 -13.26 -13.32
C GLU A 60 -15.82 -12.74 -14.28
N ARG A 61 -15.81 -11.45 -14.62
CA ARG A 61 -14.73 -10.89 -15.45
C ARG A 61 -13.40 -10.86 -14.72
N PHE A 62 -13.42 -10.59 -13.42
CA PHE A 62 -12.25 -10.62 -12.57
C PHE A 62 -11.65 -12.04 -12.50
N LYS A 63 -12.49 -13.04 -12.23
CA LYS A 63 -12.14 -14.48 -12.22
C LYS A 63 -11.68 -14.98 -13.60
N ASN A 64 -12.33 -14.55 -14.68
CA ASN A 64 -12.05 -15.00 -16.05
C ASN A 64 -11.08 -14.10 -16.84
N SER A 65 -10.50 -13.07 -16.22
CA SER A 65 -9.58 -12.14 -16.90
C SER A 65 -8.40 -12.89 -17.52
N ARG A 66 -8.07 -12.60 -18.79
CA ARG A 66 -7.01 -13.31 -19.55
C ARG A 66 -5.63 -13.25 -18.88
N LEU A 67 -5.38 -12.23 -18.05
CA LEU A 67 -4.21 -12.12 -17.17
C LEU A 67 -4.11 -13.37 -16.26
N PHE A 68 -5.22 -13.80 -15.64
CA PHE A 68 -5.25 -14.95 -14.72
C PHE A 68 -4.95 -16.30 -15.38
N ARG A 69 -5.28 -16.49 -16.67
CA ARG A 69 -5.01 -17.78 -17.36
C ARG A 69 -3.57 -17.92 -17.89
N ARG A 70 -2.81 -16.83 -17.97
CA ARG A 70 -1.47 -16.84 -18.58
C ARG A 70 -0.36 -16.25 -17.72
N GLU A 71 -0.70 -15.45 -16.72
CA GLU A 71 0.26 -14.76 -15.88
C GLU A 71 0.19 -15.31 -14.47
N ILE A 72 1.09 -16.27 -14.24
CA ILE A 72 1.82 -16.49 -13.01
C ILE A 72 1.00 -16.74 -11.73
N HIS A 73 1.28 -17.85 -11.04
CA HIS A 73 0.67 -18.18 -9.75
C HIS A 73 0.71 -16.96 -8.80
N GLU A 74 -0.33 -16.72 -8.00
CA GLU A 74 -0.47 -15.54 -7.13
C GLU A 74 0.77 -15.29 -6.22
N SER A 75 1.56 -16.34 -5.96
CA SER A 75 2.88 -16.27 -5.29
C SER A 75 3.94 -15.41 -6.00
N PHE A 76 3.74 -15.04 -7.27
CA PHE A 76 4.65 -14.20 -8.05
C PHE A 76 4.27 -12.72 -8.02
N SER A 77 3.27 -12.33 -7.23
CA SER A 77 2.95 -10.92 -6.92
C SER A 77 4.16 -10.12 -6.40
N LEU A 78 5.16 -10.80 -5.81
CA LEU A 78 6.43 -10.19 -5.39
C LEU A 78 7.40 -9.87 -6.54
N LEU A 79 7.20 -10.44 -7.73
CA LEU A 79 8.12 -10.31 -8.87
C LEU A 79 7.65 -9.29 -9.92
N ASN A 80 6.41 -8.81 -9.84
CA ASN A 80 5.75 -8.14 -10.97
C ASN A 80 5.48 -6.63 -10.79
N THR A 81 6.13 -5.95 -9.83
CA THR A 81 5.89 -4.50 -9.60
C THR A 81 6.37 -3.59 -10.73
N SER A 82 7.15 -4.09 -11.70
CA SER A 82 7.77 -3.25 -12.74
C SER A 82 7.26 -3.47 -14.16
N ILE A 83 6.47 -4.52 -14.45
CA ILE A 83 6.19 -4.92 -15.85
C ILE A 83 4.69 -4.95 -16.21
N MET A 84 3.76 -5.01 -15.26
CA MET A 84 2.32 -5.15 -15.56
C MET A 84 1.43 -4.14 -14.82
N ASN A 85 1.30 -2.91 -15.37
CA ASN A 85 0.45 -1.82 -14.83
C ASN A 85 0.77 -1.43 -13.36
N PRO A 86 0.39 -0.23 -12.87
CA PRO A 86 0.52 0.09 -11.47
C PRO A 86 -0.59 -0.67 -10.74
N ILE A 87 -0.44 -1.97 -10.48
CA ILE A 87 -1.39 -2.69 -9.66
C ILE A 87 -1.43 -1.96 -8.33
N ARG A 88 -2.60 -1.40 -8.01
CA ARG A 88 -2.74 -0.51 -6.87
C ARG A 88 -2.53 -1.33 -5.60
N GLN A 89 -1.63 -0.88 -4.75
CA GLN A 89 -1.57 -1.38 -3.38
C GLN A 89 -2.77 -0.81 -2.62
N LEU A 90 -3.16 -1.47 -1.54
CA LEU A 90 -4.26 -1.01 -0.67
C LEU A 90 -4.07 0.45 -0.22
N SER A 91 -2.83 0.93 -0.09
CA SER A 91 -2.50 2.32 0.21
C SER A 91 -3.07 3.35 -0.77
N ASN A 92 -3.44 2.92 -1.99
CA ASN A 92 -3.96 3.78 -3.05
C ASN A 92 -5.50 3.81 -3.08
N VAL A 93 -6.16 3.09 -2.15
CA VAL A 93 -7.61 3.12 -1.98
C VAL A 93 -7.95 4.21 -0.96
N PRO A 94 -8.90 5.13 -1.26
CA PRO A 94 -9.34 6.13 -0.30
C PRO A 94 -9.89 5.50 0.98
N ALA A 95 -9.55 6.07 2.14
CA ALA A 95 -9.84 5.49 3.44
C ALA A 95 -11.35 5.33 3.71
N GLU A 96 -12.18 6.18 3.11
CA GLU A 96 -13.65 6.10 3.19
C GLU A 96 -14.24 4.82 2.59
N PHE A 97 -13.50 4.15 1.69
CA PHE A 97 -13.87 2.88 1.06
C PHE A 97 -13.16 1.67 1.69
N ILE A 98 -12.58 1.85 2.89
CA ILE A 98 -12.01 0.77 3.69
C ILE A 98 -12.81 0.69 4.99
N LYS A 99 -13.86 -0.15 5.00
CA LYS A 99 -14.74 -0.35 6.17
C LYS A 99 -14.73 -1.81 6.60
N LYS A 100 -13.59 -2.22 7.14
CA LYS A 100 -13.35 -3.58 7.62
C LYS A 100 -14.05 -3.82 8.96
N MET A 101 -14.82 -4.90 9.04
CA MET A 101 -15.46 -5.39 10.25
C MET A 101 -15.10 -6.86 10.45
N GLU A 102 -14.87 -7.29 11.69
CA GLU A 102 -14.60 -8.69 11.98
C GLU A 102 -15.80 -9.40 12.60
N ILE A 103 -16.08 -10.59 12.08
CA ILE A 103 -17.07 -11.52 12.60
C ILE A 103 -16.30 -12.76 13.06
N GLY A 104 -16.29 -13.01 14.36
CA GLY A 104 -15.63 -14.19 14.90
C GLY A 104 -16.43 -15.46 14.65
N ILE A 105 -15.76 -16.48 14.12
CA ILE A 105 -16.35 -17.81 13.85
C ILE A 105 -15.97 -18.78 14.97
N ASP A 106 -14.74 -18.63 15.47
CA ASP A 106 -14.20 -19.49 16.52
C ASP A 106 -14.61 -18.98 17.91
N SER A 107 -15.06 -19.93 18.75
CA SER A 107 -15.50 -19.68 20.12
C SER A 107 -14.34 -19.51 21.10
N ASN A 108 -13.23 -20.23 20.90
CA ASN A 108 -12.04 -20.13 21.75
C ASN A 108 -10.94 -19.28 21.11
N ARG A 109 -10.68 -18.12 21.70
CA ARG A 109 -9.66 -17.15 21.27
C ARG A 109 -8.50 -17.05 22.26
N GLU A 110 -8.52 -17.82 23.34
CA GLU A 110 -7.54 -17.77 24.41
C GLU A 110 -6.23 -18.45 23.99
N CYS A 111 -5.12 -17.91 24.49
CA CYS A 111 -3.81 -18.52 24.34
C CYS A 111 -3.76 -19.79 25.21
N PRO A 112 -3.56 -20.99 24.63
CA PRO A 112 -3.56 -22.22 25.41
C PRO A 112 -2.30 -22.31 26.28
N SER A 113 -2.42 -22.92 27.46
CA SER A 113 -1.27 -23.13 28.34
C SER A 113 -0.40 -24.30 27.86
N LEU A 114 0.90 -24.26 28.17
CA LEU A 114 1.83 -25.36 27.88
C LEU A 114 1.42 -26.67 28.58
N SER A 115 0.74 -26.58 29.72
CA SER A 115 0.22 -27.72 30.49
C SER A 115 -0.99 -28.41 29.88
N GLU A 116 -1.75 -27.74 29.01
CA GLU A 116 -2.93 -28.33 28.36
C GLU A 116 -2.59 -29.36 27.27
N TYR A 117 -1.33 -29.40 26.83
CA TYR A 117 -0.87 -30.25 25.74
C TYR A 117 -0.32 -31.63 26.17
N SER A 118 -0.53 -32.04 27.42
CA SER A 118 -0.08 -33.33 27.96
C SER A 118 -0.70 -34.58 27.29
N SER A 119 -1.50 -34.45 26.24
CA SER A 119 -2.25 -35.53 25.56
C SER A 119 -1.67 -36.00 24.22
N GLY A 120 -0.41 -35.66 23.89
CA GLY A 120 0.27 -36.19 22.70
C GLY A 120 -0.12 -35.54 21.37
N GLN A 121 -0.87 -34.43 21.39
CA GLN A 121 -1.10 -33.60 20.21
C GLN A 121 0.12 -32.69 19.96
N PRO A 122 0.52 -32.47 18.69
CA PRO A 122 1.61 -31.55 18.38
C PRO A 122 1.25 -30.13 18.83
N ILE A 123 2.08 -29.55 19.71
CA ILE A 123 1.95 -28.16 20.18
C ILE A 123 2.16 -27.23 18.98
N LYS A 124 1.13 -26.45 18.65
CA LYS A 124 1.30 -25.32 17.73
C LYS A 124 2.00 -24.20 18.49
N ILE A 125 3.25 -23.90 18.13
CA ILE A 125 4.08 -22.85 18.78
C ILE A 125 3.37 -21.49 18.76
N CYS A 126 2.70 -21.17 17.64
CA CYS A 126 1.88 -19.98 17.47
C CYS A 126 0.47 -20.38 17.03
N PRO A 127 -0.42 -20.71 17.98
CA PRO A 127 -1.79 -21.08 17.65
C PRO A 127 -2.56 -19.85 17.15
N HIS A 128 -3.47 -20.07 16.20
CA HIS A 128 -4.33 -19.04 15.63
C HIS A 128 -5.78 -19.52 15.59
N TYR A 129 -6.68 -18.59 15.32
CA TYR A 129 -8.09 -18.83 15.04
C TYR A 129 -8.50 -18.00 13.83
N PHE A 130 -9.59 -18.37 13.17
CA PHE A 130 -10.09 -17.65 12.00
C PHE A 130 -11.25 -16.71 12.36
N VAL A 131 -11.22 -15.54 11.74
CA VAL A 131 -12.32 -14.57 11.69
C VAL A 131 -12.74 -14.33 10.25
N ILE A 132 -14.00 -13.99 10.02
CA ILE A 132 -14.44 -13.43 8.74
C ILE A 132 -14.29 -11.91 8.82
N GLU A 133 -13.44 -11.34 7.98
CA GLU A 133 -13.39 -9.91 7.73
C GLU A 133 -14.41 -9.56 6.64
N TYR A 134 -15.41 -8.76 6.99
CA TYR A 134 -16.40 -8.19 6.08
C TYR A 134 -16.01 -6.77 5.69
N ASP A 135 -16.16 -6.43 4.40
CA ASP A 135 -16.00 -5.09 3.87
C ASP A 135 -16.97 -4.86 2.69
N GLU A 136 -17.91 -3.93 2.84
CA GLU A 136 -18.96 -3.66 1.85
C GLU A 136 -18.42 -3.08 0.53
N PHE A 137 -17.22 -2.47 0.55
CA PHE A 137 -16.60 -1.81 -0.61
C PHE A 137 -15.58 -2.70 -1.33
N ARG A 138 -15.64 -4.01 -1.09
CA ARG A 138 -14.73 -4.99 -1.68
C ARG A 138 -15.48 -6.14 -2.32
N VAL A 139 -14.92 -6.70 -3.39
CA VAL A 139 -15.29 -8.02 -3.91
C VAL A 139 -14.05 -8.93 -3.87
N PRO A 140 -14.12 -10.10 -3.18
CA PRO A 140 -15.24 -10.57 -2.38
C PRO A 140 -15.46 -9.70 -1.12
N VAL A 141 -16.73 -9.59 -0.70
CA VAL A 141 -17.14 -8.80 0.47
C VAL A 141 -16.63 -9.40 1.79
N THR A 142 -16.28 -10.69 1.78
CA THR A 142 -15.77 -11.41 2.95
C THR A 142 -14.45 -12.08 2.63
N LEU A 143 -13.49 -12.00 3.56
CA LEU A 143 -12.24 -12.75 3.53
C LEU A 143 -12.03 -13.44 4.89
N ALA A 144 -11.51 -14.67 4.89
CA ALA A 144 -11.07 -15.32 6.12
C ALA A 144 -9.70 -14.80 6.52
N GLN A 145 -9.50 -14.45 7.80
CA GLN A 145 -8.22 -14.04 8.35
C GLN A 145 -7.86 -14.80 9.61
N ALA A 146 -6.58 -15.18 9.71
CA ALA A 146 -6.01 -15.73 10.91
C ALA A 146 -5.69 -14.62 11.93
N ARG A 147 -6.02 -14.87 13.19
CA ARG A 147 -5.60 -14.06 14.34
C ARG A 147 -4.81 -14.93 15.29
N CYS A 148 -3.64 -14.46 15.71
CA CYS A 148 -2.80 -15.20 16.66
C CYS A 148 -3.48 -15.20 18.03
N ARG A 149 -3.54 -16.37 18.68
CA ARG A 149 -4.09 -16.48 20.05
C ARG A 149 -3.12 -15.94 21.10
N CYS A 150 -1.83 -16.06 20.84
CA CYS A 150 -0.76 -15.71 21.76
C CYS A 150 0.05 -14.55 21.19
N GLU A 151 0.55 -13.68 22.07
CA GLU A 151 1.57 -12.69 21.71
C GLU A 151 2.97 -13.30 21.64
N GLY A 152 3.28 -14.21 22.56
CA GLY A 152 4.55 -14.93 22.64
C GLY A 152 4.47 -16.35 22.06
N CYS A 153 5.61 -16.87 21.63
CA CYS A 153 5.71 -18.26 21.19
C CYS A 153 5.62 -19.24 22.36
N LEU A 154 4.73 -20.22 22.27
CA LEU A 154 4.60 -21.25 23.28
C LEU A 154 5.88 -22.09 23.34
N GLY A 155 6.44 -22.21 24.55
CA GLY A 155 7.66 -22.99 24.81
C GLY A 155 8.96 -22.34 24.34
N ILE A 156 8.92 -21.11 23.80
CA ILE A 156 10.11 -20.41 23.33
C ILE A 156 10.13 -18.97 23.88
N SER A 157 11.02 -18.70 24.81
CA SER A 157 11.19 -17.37 25.41
C SER A 157 11.85 -16.38 24.43
N GLY A 158 11.50 -15.10 24.57
CA GLY A 158 12.08 -14.01 23.77
C GLY A 158 11.67 -13.98 22.30
N ARG A 159 10.64 -14.75 21.91
CA ARG A 159 10.05 -14.76 20.57
C ARG A 159 8.57 -14.40 20.60
N VAL A 160 8.09 -13.84 19.49
CA VAL A 160 6.71 -13.37 19.34
C VAL A 160 6.00 -14.13 18.24
N CYS A 161 4.70 -14.33 18.43
CA CYS A 161 3.83 -14.81 17.36
C CYS A 161 3.42 -13.62 16.50
N GLN A 162 3.65 -13.74 15.20
CA GLN A 162 3.27 -12.73 14.22
C GLN A 162 2.39 -13.37 13.14
N PRO A 163 1.40 -12.64 12.61
CA PRO A 163 0.59 -13.13 11.51
C PRO A 163 1.43 -13.26 10.23
N ILE A 164 1.23 -14.36 9.52
CA ILE A 164 1.81 -14.59 8.19
C ILE A 164 0.83 -14.03 7.18
N TYR A 165 1.28 -13.10 6.34
CA TYR A 165 0.44 -12.48 5.32
C TYR A 165 0.65 -13.10 3.95
N TYR A 166 -0.47 -13.27 3.25
CA TYR A 166 -0.54 -13.61 1.84
C TYR A 166 -1.25 -12.47 1.10
N ASN A 167 -0.69 -11.99 -0.01
CA ASN A 167 -1.36 -10.98 -0.82
C ASN A 167 -2.36 -11.66 -1.74
N THR A 168 -3.63 -11.35 -1.56
CA THR A 168 -4.69 -11.81 -2.45
C THR A 168 -5.22 -10.65 -3.28
N ARG A 169 -5.73 -10.99 -4.45
CA ARG A 169 -6.28 -10.01 -5.38
C ARG A 169 -7.75 -9.77 -5.06
N VAL A 170 -8.15 -8.50 -5.03
CA VAL A 170 -9.53 -8.08 -4.75
C VAL A 170 -9.94 -6.95 -5.67
N LEU A 171 -11.26 -6.75 -5.84
CA LEU A 171 -11.79 -5.51 -6.41
C LEU A 171 -12.17 -4.58 -5.26
N ARG A 172 -11.69 -3.34 -5.28
CA ARG A 172 -11.99 -2.30 -4.29
C ARG A 172 -12.68 -1.12 -4.95
N VAL A 173 -13.68 -0.55 -4.27
CA VAL A 173 -14.22 0.76 -4.65
C VAL A 173 -13.12 1.79 -4.49
N VAL A 174 -12.92 2.60 -5.53
CA VAL A 174 -11.90 3.66 -5.53
C VAL A 174 -12.48 5.05 -5.76
N ASP A 175 -13.68 5.13 -6.32
CA ASP A 175 -14.36 6.39 -6.64
C ASP A 175 -15.86 6.16 -6.86
N CYS A 176 -16.62 7.24 -6.97
CA CYS A 176 -17.96 7.26 -7.51
C CYS A 176 -17.96 7.89 -8.91
N ASN A 177 -18.37 7.13 -9.92
CA ASN A 177 -18.37 7.64 -11.29
C ASN A 177 -19.44 8.72 -11.51
N ARG A 178 -19.33 9.45 -12.63
CA ARG A 178 -20.27 10.54 -12.98
C ARG A 178 -21.73 10.10 -13.12
N LYS A 179 -21.99 8.80 -13.31
CA LYS A 179 -23.32 8.20 -13.41
C LYS A 179 -23.90 7.82 -12.04
N GLY A 180 -23.17 8.07 -10.95
CA GLY A 180 -23.61 7.80 -9.58
C GLY A 180 -23.39 6.35 -9.14
N PHE A 181 -22.51 5.59 -9.78
CA PHE A 181 -22.20 4.21 -9.38
C PHE A 181 -20.76 4.09 -8.89
N TYR A 182 -20.56 3.22 -7.89
CA TYR A 182 -19.21 2.90 -7.43
C TYR A 182 -18.34 2.32 -8.54
N GLU A 183 -17.12 2.83 -8.64
CA GLU A 183 -16.09 2.38 -9.55
C GLU A 183 -15.10 1.47 -8.83
N TYR A 184 -14.81 0.31 -9.44
CA TYR A 184 -13.99 -0.74 -8.85
C TYR A 184 -12.68 -0.89 -9.59
N ASN A 185 -11.58 -1.01 -8.85
CA ASN A 185 -10.26 -1.35 -9.37
C ASN A 185 -9.68 -2.57 -8.68
N GLU A 186 -8.81 -3.27 -9.40
CA GLU A 186 -8.02 -4.38 -8.87
C GLU A 186 -6.92 -3.88 -7.92
N VAL A 187 -6.84 -4.52 -6.75
CA VAL A 187 -5.91 -4.20 -5.67
C VAL A 187 -5.35 -5.49 -5.09
N TRP A 188 -4.06 -5.50 -4.74
CA TRP A 188 -3.47 -6.53 -3.90
C TRP A 188 -3.67 -6.17 -2.42
N GLU A 189 -4.35 -7.05 -1.70
CA GLU A 189 -4.67 -6.87 -0.29
C GLU A 189 -4.03 -7.98 0.55
N PRO A 190 -3.26 -7.65 1.61
CA PRO A 190 -2.69 -8.65 2.49
C PRO A 190 -3.78 -9.27 3.38
N ILE A 191 -3.84 -10.59 3.40
CA ILE A 191 -4.67 -11.39 4.31
C ILE A 191 -3.77 -12.22 5.24
N ALA A 192 -4.10 -12.25 6.52
CA ALA A 192 -3.42 -13.14 7.46
C ALA A 192 -3.90 -14.58 7.25
N VAL A 193 -2.99 -15.51 6.96
CA VAL A 193 -3.32 -16.93 6.67
C VAL A 193 -2.91 -17.88 7.79
N GLY A 194 -2.11 -17.41 8.74
CA GLY A 194 -1.65 -18.16 9.90
C GLY A 194 -0.77 -17.30 10.80
N CYS A 195 -0.05 -17.93 11.72
CA CYS A 195 0.92 -17.26 12.58
C CYS A 195 2.24 -18.03 12.63
N SER A 196 3.35 -17.30 12.61
CA SER A 196 4.74 -17.78 12.73
C SER A 196 5.35 -17.34 14.05
N CYS A 197 6.32 -18.13 14.53
CA CYS A 197 7.15 -17.73 15.65
C CYS A 197 8.40 -17.01 15.15
N GLU A 198 8.58 -15.76 15.56
CA GLU A 198 9.63 -14.88 15.05
C GLU A 198 10.47 -14.30 16.19
N GLN A 199 11.73 -14.00 15.88
CA GLN A 199 12.61 -13.33 16.84
C GLN A 199 12.14 -11.89 17.03
N MET A 200 12.04 -11.44 18.29
CA MET A 200 11.73 -10.04 18.57
C MET A 200 12.84 -9.14 18.01
N TYR A 201 12.56 -8.43 16.92
CA TYR A 201 13.50 -7.43 16.40
C TYR A 201 13.45 -6.19 17.29
N ASN A 202 14.39 -6.10 18.23
CA ASN A 202 14.56 -4.90 19.01
C ASN A 202 15.29 -3.87 18.13
N LYS A 203 14.58 -2.80 17.69
CA LYS A 203 15.17 -1.73 16.85
C LYS A 203 16.46 -1.12 17.43
N LYS A 204 16.71 -1.27 18.74
CA LYS A 204 17.93 -0.79 19.39
C LYS A 204 19.14 -1.72 19.22
N HIS A 205 18.93 -3.01 18.94
CA HIS A 205 20.00 -4.00 18.73
C HIS A 205 19.57 -5.04 17.67
N PRO A 206 19.84 -4.80 16.38
CA PRO A 206 19.61 -5.81 15.35
C PRO A 206 20.51 -7.01 15.58
N VAL A 207 19.92 -8.14 16.01
CA VAL A 207 20.61 -9.42 16.00
C VAL A 207 20.66 -9.89 14.55
N MET A 208 21.83 -9.82 13.93
CA MET A 208 22.08 -10.40 12.61
C MET A 208 21.97 -11.94 12.71
N PRO A 209 21.29 -12.62 11.78
CA PRO A 209 21.26 -14.08 11.76
C PRO A 209 22.66 -14.61 11.46
N SER A 210 23.24 -15.35 12.40
CA SER A 210 24.45 -16.14 12.19
C SER A 210 24.15 -17.29 11.22
N ARG A 211 24.82 -17.27 10.06
CA ARG A 211 24.83 -18.38 9.10
C ARG A 211 25.56 -19.59 9.65
#